data_AF-A0AAV3X9Y7-F1
#
_entry.id   AF-A0AAV3X9Y7-F1
#
_cell.length_a   1.000
_cell.length_b   1.000
_cell.length_c   1.000
_cell.angle_alpha   90.00
_cell.angle_beta   90.00
_cell.angle_gamma   90.00
#
_symmetry.space_group_name_H-M   'P 1'
#
loop_
_entity.id
_entity.type
_entity.pdbx_description
1 polymer ?
#
loop_
_entity_poly.entity_id
_entity_poly.type
_entity_poly.pdbx_seq_one_letter_code
_entity_poly.pdbx_strand_id
1 'polypeptide(L)'
;MGQLLASYRTKVKVYHASDTSLAEFRRLAVENLKQPGNFVLINYLRRSIGQERGGHISPIAAYNEASDRFLILDVSRYKYPPVWVKTEELWQAMATQDSVSGKTRGFVLVSRE
;
A
#
# COMPACT_ATOMS: atom_id res chain seq x y z
N MET A 1 -10.40 4.24 -5.61
CA MET A 1 -9.43 5.00 -4.76
C MET A 1 -8.68 6.05 -5.58
N GLY A 2 -7.84 5.67 -6.57
CA GLY A 2 -7.04 6.64 -7.32
C GLY A 2 -7.84 7.80 -7.95
N GLN A 3 -8.96 7.51 -8.61
CA GLN A 3 -9.84 8.52 -9.19
C GLN A 3 -10.45 9.49 -8.15
N LEU A 4 -10.75 8.99 -6.94
CA LEU A 4 -11.26 9.81 -5.83
C LEU A 4 -10.18 10.79 -5.34
N LEU A 5 -8.92 10.38 -5.29
CA LEU A 5 -7.82 11.29 -4.92
C LEU A 5 -7.58 12.33 -6.02
N ALA A 6 -7.61 11.89 -7.28
CA ALA A 6 -7.39 12.75 -8.44
C ALA A 6 -8.48 13.83 -8.59
N SER A 7 -9.70 13.61 -8.09
CA SER A 7 -10.77 14.63 -8.16
C SER A 7 -10.50 15.87 -7.30
N TYR A 8 -9.50 15.83 -6.41
CA TYR A 8 -9.12 16.94 -5.52
C TYR A 8 -7.80 17.62 -5.93
N ARG A 9 -7.44 17.62 -7.23
CA ARG A 9 -6.21 18.26 -7.76
C ARG A 9 -4.94 17.74 -7.08
N THR A 10 -4.83 16.42 -6.99
CA THR A 10 -3.61 15.75 -6.54
C THR A 10 -3.04 14.93 -7.70
N LYS A 11 -1.71 14.82 -7.75
CA LYS A 11 -1.05 13.95 -8.71
C LYS A 11 -1.07 12.52 -8.17
N VAL A 12 -1.69 11.62 -8.93
CA VAL A 12 -1.92 10.23 -8.51
C VAL A 12 -1.30 9.27 -9.52
N LYS A 13 -0.50 8.32 -9.03
CA LYS A 13 -0.05 7.16 -9.81
C LYS A 13 -0.56 5.89 -9.16
N VAL A 14 -1.36 5.12 -9.90
CA VAL A 14 -1.93 3.86 -9.44
C VAL A 14 -1.12 2.71 -10.01
N TYR A 15 -0.74 1.76 -9.16
CA TYR A 15 -0.05 0.55 -9.54
C TYR A 15 -0.88 -0.65 -9.10
N HIS A 16 -1.38 -1.43 -10.06
CA HIS A 16 -1.89 -2.76 -9.77
C HIS A 16 -0.70 -3.72 -9.65
N ALA A 17 -0.77 -4.65 -8.70
CA ALA A 17 0.31 -5.61 -8.49
C ALA A 17 0.62 -6.47 -9.72
N SER A 18 -0.37 -6.73 -10.60
CA SER A 18 -0.18 -7.42 -11.89
C SER A 18 0.70 -6.66 -12.88
N ASP A 19 0.81 -5.34 -12.75
CA ASP A 19 1.44 -4.46 -13.74
C ASP A 19 2.84 -4.02 -13.31
N THR A 20 3.35 -4.57 -12.19
CA THR A 20 4.64 -4.22 -11.60
C THR A 20 5.24 -5.42 -10.85
N SER A 21 6.29 -5.20 -10.06
CA SER A 21 6.96 -6.25 -9.30
C SER A 21 7.22 -5.85 -7.84
N LEU A 22 7.52 -6.85 -7.00
CA LEU A 22 7.94 -6.63 -5.61
C LEU A 22 9.15 -5.68 -5.53
N ALA A 23 10.15 -5.87 -6.40
CA ALA A 23 11.36 -5.06 -6.42
C ALA A 23 11.04 -3.59 -6.74
N GLU A 24 10.16 -3.37 -7.72
CA GLU A 24 9.76 -2.03 -8.13
C GLU A 24 8.85 -1.36 -7.09
N PHE A 25 7.93 -2.10 -6.46
CA PHE A 25 7.16 -1.61 -5.30
C PHE A 25 8.09 -1.16 -4.17
N ARG A 26 9.04 -2.01 -3.76
CA ARG A 26 9.99 -1.67 -2.70
C ARG A 26 10.75 -0.39 -3.05
N ARG A 27 11.33 -0.33 -4.26
CA ARG A 27 12.10 0.83 -4.73
C ARG A 27 11.27 2.12 -4.70
N LEU A 28 10.10 2.12 -5.34
CA LEU A 28 9.23 3.30 -5.45
C LEU A 28 8.70 3.76 -4.08
N ALA A 29 8.26 2.83 -3.23
CA ALA A 29 7.73 3.17 -1.91
C ALA A 29 8.84 3.72 -1.00
N VAL A 30 10.04 3.13 -1.01
CA VAL A 30 11.17 3.60 -0.20
C VAL A 30 11.66 4.98 -0.67
N GLU A 31 11.75 5.21 -1.98
CA GLU A 31 12.09 6.53 -2.53
C GLU A 31 11.05 7.60 -2.13
N ASN A 32 9.77 7.24 -2.15
CA ASN A 32 8.67 8.12 -1.75
C ASN A 32 8.76 8.48 -0.26
N LEU A 33 8.92 7.50 0.63
CA LEU A 33 9.00 7.72 2.08
C LEU A 33 10.16 8.61 2.54
N LYS A 34 11.17 8.84 1.68
CA LYS A 34 12.30 9.74 1.93
C LYS A 34 12.01 11.20 1.55
N GLN A 35 10.85 11.49 0.94
CA GLN A 35 10.53 12.81 0.38
C GLN A 35 9.30 13.42 1.08
N PRO A 36 9.33 14.72 1.42
CA PRO A 36 8.15 15.41 1.92
C PRO A 36 7.13 15.67 0.80
N GLY A 37 5.85 15.75 1.15
CA GLY A 37 4.78 16.17 0.22
C GLY A 37 4.33 15.09 -0.76
N ASN A 38 4.78 13.85 -0.60
CA ASN A 38 4.27 12.68 -1.29
C ASN A 38 4.04 11.52 -0.30
N PHE A 39 3.13 10.62 -0.65
CA PHE A 39 2.65 9.58 0.26
C PHE A 39 2.33 8.29 -0.50
N VAL A 40 2.37 7.17 0.23
CA VAL A 40 2.02 5.83 -0.26
C VAL A 40 0.76 5.33 0.44
N LEU A 41 -0.25 4.94 -0.34
CA LEU A 41 -1.43 4.21 0.12
C LEU A 41 -1.40 2.79 -0.45
N ILE A 42 -1.75 1.79 0.36
CA ILE A 42 -1.81 0.39 -0.07
C ILE A 42 -3.24 -0.13 -0.01
N ASN A 43 -3.62 -0.95 -0.98
CA ASN A 43 -4.81 -1.80 -0.97
C ASN A 43 -4.34 -3.25 -0.90
N TYR A 44 -4.67 -3.97 0.16
CA TYR A 44 -4.15 -5.32 0.41
C TYR A 44 -5.19 -6.23 1.05
N LEU A 45 -5.03 -7.55 0.90
CA LEU A 45 -5.87 -8.55 1.55
C LEU A 45 -5.35 -8.87 2.95
N ARG A 46 -6.10 -8.53 4.00
CA ARG A 46 -5.69 -8.76 5.41
C ARG A 46 -5.37 -10.21 5.74
N ARG A 47 -6.14 -11.14 5.17
CA ARG A 47 -5.96 -12.58 5.41
C ARG A 47 -4.56 -13.05 5.01
N SER A 48 -3.94 -12.43 4.00
CA SER A 48 -2.60 -12.80 3.54
C SER A 48 -1.50 -12.42 4.53
N ILE A 49 -1.77 -11.57 5.53
CA ILE A 49 -0.80 -11.16 6.56
C ILE A 49 -1.22 -11.60 7.98
N GLY A 50 -2.06 -12.63 8.09
CA GLY A 50 -2.52 -13.17 9.37
C GLY A 50 -3.55 -12.30 10.10
N GLN A 51 -4.13 -11.29 9.43
CA GLN A 51 -5.20 -10.46 10.00
C GLN A 51 -6.59 -10.93 9.55
N GLU A 52 -7.62 -10.54 10.29
CA GLU A 52 -8.99 -10.96 9.99
C GLU A 52 -9.62 -10.19 8.83
N ARG A 53 -9.98 -10.97 7.80
CA ARG A 53 -10.96 -10.77 6.71
C ARG A 53 -10.75 -9.55 5.80
N GLY A 54 -10.88 -9.81 4.50
CA GLY A 54 -11.23 -8.83 3.47
C GLY A 54 -10.08 -7.93 2.98
N GLY A 55 -10.41 -7.14 1.95
CA GLY A 55 -9.53 -6.08 1.45
C GLY A 55 -9.52 -4.90 2.44
N HIS A 56 -8.37 -4.25 2.57
CA HIS A 56 -8.18 -3.10 3.43
C HIS A 56 -7.30 -2.04 2.75
N ILE A 57 -7.49 -0.78 3.13
CA ILE A 57 -6.69 0.34 2.63
C ILE A 57 -6.15 1.13 3.82
N SER A 58 -4.85 1.37 3.83
CA SER A 58 -4.18 2.22 4.83
C SER A 58 -2.91 2.87 4.24
N PRO A 59 -2.41 3.96 4.83
CA PRO A 59 -1.12 4.54 4.48
C PRO A 59 0.06 3.70 4.97
N ILE A 60 1.19 3.81 4.26
CA ILE A 60 2.51 3.42 4.77
C ILE A 60 3.19 4.67 5.35
N ALA A 61 3.78 4.55 6.54
CA ALA A 61 4.47 5.66 7.20
C ALA A 61 6.00 5.54 7.21
N ALA A 62 6.53 4.33 7.16
CA ALA A 62 7.97 4.13 7.26
C ALA A 62 8.40 2.81 6.61
N TYR A 63 9.69 2.73 6.31
CA TYR A 63 10.38 1.52 5.89
C TYR A 63 11.60 1.31 6.79
N ASN A 64 11.80 0.09 7.25
CA ASN A 64 12.97 -0.31 8.01
C ASN A 64 13.89 -1.15 7.13
N GLU A 65 15.03 -0.57 6.72
CA GLU A 65 15.98 -1.20 5.78
C GLU A 65 16.58 -2.51 6.34
N ALA A 66 16.90 -2.55 7.65
CA ALA A 66 17.55 -3.70 8.27
C ALA A 66 16.67 -4.97 8.33
N SER A 67 15.35 -4.79 8.44
CA SER A 67 14.40 -5.91 8.55
C SER A 67 13.52 -6.11 7.31
N ASP A 68 13.66 -5.26 6.29
CA ASP A 68 12.84 -5.22 5.08
C ASP A 68 11.33 -5.20 5.41
N ARG A 69 10.92 -4.22 6.22
CA ARG A 69 9.54 -4.06 6.70
C ARG A 69 8.98 -2.68 6.43
N PHE A 70 7.70 -2.63 6.09
CA PHE A 70 6.92 -1.40 6.03
C PHE A 70 6.02 -1.25 7.27
N LEU A 71 5.93 -0.02 7.78
CA LEU A 71 4.98 0.35 8.83
C LEU A 71 3.66 0.78 8.20
N ILE A 72 2.61 0.02 8.44
CA ILE A 72 1.24 0.34 8.01
C ILE A 72 0.54 1.11 9.14
N LEU A 73 0.03 2.31 8.85
CA LEU A 73 -0.81 3.08 9.76
C LEU A 73 -2.27 2.62 9.64
N ASP A 74 -2.57 1.47 10.25
CA ASP A 74 -3.88 0.85 10.14
C ASP A 74 -5.01 1.77 10.67
N VAL A 75 -5.93 2.14 9.77
CA VAL A 75 -7.04 3.04 10.12
C VAL A 75 -8.15 2.34 10.92
N SER A 76 -8.16 1.01 11.01
CA SER A 76 -9.05 0.23 11.89
C SER A 76 -8.52 0.20 13.33
N ARG A 77 -8.27 1.38 13.91
CA ARG A 77 -7.60 1.56 15.20
C ARG A 77 -8.25 0.85 16.39
N TYR A 78 -9.56 0.58 16.31
CA TYR A 78 -10.29 -0.17 17.33
C TYR A 78 -9.96 -1.68 17.31
N LYS A 79 -9.33 -2.16 16.23
CA LYS A 79 -9.05 -3.59 16.00
C LYS A 79 -7.56 -3.90 15.96
N TYR A 80 -6.75 -3.05 15.32
CA TYR A 80 -5.31 -3.28 15.17
C TYR A 80 -4.51 -1.99 15.43
N PRO A 81 -3.35 -2.08 16.10
CA PRO A 81 -2.38 -1.00 16.12
C PRO A 81 -1.69 -0.87 14.74
N PRO A 82 -0.89 0.18 14.50
CA PRO A 82 0.06 0.18 13.40
C PRO A 82 0.96 -1.06 13.44
N VAL A 83 1.27 -1.65 12.28
CA VAL A 83 2.00 -2.92 12.19
C VAL A 83 3.19 -2.84 11.23
N TRP A 84 4.29 -3.49 11.61
CA TRP A 84 5.45 -3.70 10.74
C TRP A 84 5.33 -5.02 9.98
N VAL A 85 5.12 -4.97 8.68
CA VAL A 85 4.92 -6.14 7.82
C VAL A 85 6.12 -6.32 6.89
N LYS A 86 6.56 -7.56 6.68
CA LYS A 86 7.65 -7.83 5.72
C LYS A 86 7.21 -7.40 4.32
N THR A 87 8.14 -6.83 3.54
CA THR A 87 7.85 -6.37 2.18
C THR A 87 7.27 -7.48 1.30
N GLU A 88 7.80 -8.70 1.42
CA GLU A 88 7.29 -9.86 0.67
C GLU A 88 5.85 -10.23 1.06
N GLU A 89 5.55 -10.31 2.35
CA GLU A 89 4.20 -10.62 2.85
C GLU A 89 3.19 -9.54 2.40
N LEU A 90 3.58 -8.27 2.47
CA LEU A 90 2.74 -7.16 2.02
C LEU A 90 2.54 -7.21 0.50
N TRP A 91 3.57 -7.53 -0.27
CA TRP A 91 3.46 -7.71 -1.71
C TRP A 91 2.49 -8.83 -2.07
N GLN A 92 2.60 -9.99 -1.42
CA GLN A 92 1.66 -11.10 -1.65
C GLN A 92 0.22 -10.69 -1.29
N ALA A 93 0.03 -9.89 -0.26
CA ALA A 93 -1.29 -9.36 0.10
C ALA A 93 -1.85 -8.40 -0.97
N MET A 94 -1.01 -7.62 -1.63
CA MET A 94 -1.40 -6.75 -2.75
C MET A 94 -1.59 -7.51 -4.07
N ALA A 95 -0.83 -8.58 -4.31
CA ALA A 95 -0.88 -9.45 -5.49
C ALA A 95 -2.10 -10.39 -5.52
N THR A 96 -3.13 -10.07 -4.75
CA THR A 96 -4.40 -10.81 -4.71
C THR A 96 -5.44 -10.13 -5.58
N GLN A 97 -6.30 -10.91 -6.24
CA GLN A 97 -7.42 -10.39 -7.00
C GLN A 97 -8.50 -9.82 -6.06
N ASP A 98 -9.07 -8.68 -6.45
CA ASP A 98 -10.27 -8.11 -5.83
C ASP A 98 -11.48 -8.45 -6.69
N SER A 99 -12.42 -9.21 -6.12
CA SER A 99 -13.62 -9.69 -6.82
C SER A 99 -14.54 -8.55 -7.28
N VAL A 100 -14.48 -7.37 -6.66
CA VAL A 100 -15.31 -6.22 -7.07
C VAL A 100 -14.78 -5.58 -8.36
N SER A 101 -13.46 -5.48 -8.49
CA SER A 101 -12.82 -4.80 -9.64
C SER A 101 -12.38 -5.75 -10.75
N GLY A 102 -12.26 -7.05 -10.47
CA GLY A 102 -11.67 -8.04 -11.37
C GLY A 102 -10.16 -7.92 -11.55
N LYS A 103 -9.51 -6.95 -10.88
CA LYS A 103 -8.07 -6.67 -10.98
C LYS A 103 -7.34 -7.06 -9.70
N THR A 104 -6.02 -7.17 -9.75
CA THR A 104 -5.23 -7.25 -8.52
C THR A 104 -5.38 -5.97 -7.71
N ARG A 105 -5.16 -6.07 -6.39
CA ARG A 105 -4.95 -4.89 -5.56
C ARG A 105 -3.58 -4.26 -5.89
N GLY A 106 -3.00 -3.49 -4.97
CA GLY A 106 -1.77 -2.75 -5.26
C GLY A 106 -1.60 -1.51 -4.40
N PHE A 107 -0.92 -0.51 -4.93
CA PHE A 107 -0.59 0.71 -4.20
C PHE A 107 -0.80 1.96 -5.04
N VAL A 108 -0.88 3.10 -4.37
CA VAL A 108 -1.07 4.41 -4.96
C VAL A 108 0.00 5.34 -4.40
N LEU A 109 0.72 6.02 -5.28
CA LEU A 109 1.53 7.17 -4.93
C LEU A 109 0.70 8.42 -5.15
N VAL A 110 0.64 9.28 -4.14
CA VAL A 110 -0.07 10.56 -4.20
C VAL A 110 0.87 11.68 -3.79
N SER A 111 0.84 12.79 -4.51
CA SER A 111 1.57 14.01 -4.16
C SER A 111 0.72 15.24 -4.45
N ARG A 112 1.17 16.40 -3.96
CA ARG A 112 0.68 17.68 -4.49
C ARG A 112 0.97 17.77 -6.00
N GLU A 113 0.16 18.58 -6.69
CA GLU A 113 0.46 19.01 -8.07
C GLU A 113 1.80 19.74 -8.15
#